data_AF-A0A0N4U9Z8-F1
#
_entry.id   AF-A0A0N4U9Z8-F1
#
_cell.length_a   1.000
_cell.length_b   1.000
_cell.length_c   1.000
_cell.angle_alpha   90.00
_cell.angle_beta   90.00
_cell.angle_gamma   90.00
#
_symmetry.space_group_name_H-M   'P 1'
#
loop_
_entity.id
_entity.type
_entity.pdbx_description
1 polymer ?
#
loop_
_entity_poly.entity_id
_entity_poly.type
_entity_poly.pdbx_seq_one_letter_code
_entity_poly.pdbx_strand_id
1 'polypeptide(L)'
;MRNWELSSVRRRGGTRDTINMFNEVAKANQEKLDKNPFSETYSVQHFNKNANDYGRPTAGSKTEARGIKAGVHVSREVLFLCEIINEYAEGEHPNRCIKFGPLFYIYSHYSDKLVGMLIRARKYKLVDFEGEMLYQRQDDDKIIRMLMPIQEIRKVVSSSGDPVNCITHFSEIRVPNAPITTSTTDTPSIFLSLY
;
A
#
# COMPACT_ATOMS: atom_id res chain seq x y z
N MET A 1 -11.92 -34.27 -20.00
CA MET A 1 -11.42 -33.72 -21.28
C MET A 1 -10.46 -32.59 -20.96
N ARG A 2 -9.20 -32.67 -21.41
CA ARG A 2 -8.11 -31.76 -21.01
C ARG A 2 -7.99 -30.62 -22.04
N ASN A 3 -7.96 -29.38 -21.57
CA ASN A 3 -8.01 -28.14 -22.38
C ASN A 3 -6.92 -27.95 -23.45
N TRP A 4 -5.95 -28.87 -23.58
CA TRP A 4 -4.85 -28.76 -24.54
C TRP A 4 -5.15 -29.40 -25.91
N GLU A 5 -6.15 -30.29 -26.03
CA GLU A 5 -6.49 -30.99 -27.29
C GLU A 5 -7.32 -30.15 -28.28
N LEU A 6 -7.87 -29.00 -27.87
CA LEU A 6 -8.71 -28.14 -28.74
C LEU A 6 -7.93 -27.02 -29.45
N SER A 7 -6.61 -26.93 -29.26
CA SER A 7 -5.78 -25.83 -29.78
C SER A 7 -4.91 -26.19 -31.00
N SER A 8 -4.95 -27.45 -31.46
CA SER A 8 -4.05 -27.95 -32.52
C SER A 8 -4.65 -28.03 -33.93
N VAL A 9 -5.90 -27.59 -34.16
CA VAL A 9 -6.60 -27.71 -35.46
C VAL A 9 -7.02 -26.34 -36.02
N ARG A 10 -6.05 -25.54 -36.47
CA ARG A 10 -6.21 -24.45 -37.48
C ARG A 10 -4.84 -23.83 -37.84
N ARG A 11 -4.02 -24.54 -38.62
CA ARG A 11 -2.74 -24.04 -39.19
C ARG A 11 -2.74 -23.97 -40.72
N ARG A 12 -3.68 -23.22 -41.30
CA ARG A 12 -3.55 -22.68 -42.67
C ARG A 12 -4.09 -21.24 -42.67
N GLY A 13 -3.30 -20.32 -42.13
CA GLY A 13 -3.52 -18.90 -42.42
C GLY A 13 -3.14 -18.64 -43.87
N GLY A 14 -4.03 -18.02 -44.65
CA GLY A 14 -3.75 -17.68 -46.04
C GLY A 14 -2.70 -16.57 -46.15
N THR A 15 -2.19 -16.30 -47.36
CA THR A 15 -1.26 -15.18 -47.62
C THR A 15 -1.75 -13.86 -47.03
N ARG A 16 -3.07 -13.63 -47.05
CA ARG A 16 -3.71 -12.46 -46.43
C ARG A 16 -3.52 -12.40 -44.91
N ASP A 17 -3.68 -13.53 -44.22
CA ASP A 17 -3.51 -13.60 -42.76
C ASP A 17 -2.05 -13.33 -42.37
N THR A 18 -1.10 -13.84 -43.15
CA THR A 18 0.33 -13.58 -42.92
C THR A 18 0.70 -12.11 -43.18
N ILE A 19 0.10 -11.49 -44.21
CA ILE A 19 0.31 -10.06 -44.50
C ILE A 19 -0.29 -9.20 -43.39
N ASN A 20 -1.50 -9.52 -42.92
CA ASN A 20 -2.15 -8.80 -41.82
C ASN A 20 -1.32 -8.88 -40.54
N MET A 21 -0.84 -10.07 -40.17
CA MET A 21 0.05 -10.26 -39.02
C MET A 21 1.34 -9.44 -39.16
N PHE A 22 1.96 -9.41 -40.34
CA PHE A 22 3.16 -8.62 -40.57
C PHE A 22 2.90 -7.11 -40.44
N ASN A 23 1.80 -6.62 -40.99
CA ASN A 23 1.39 -5.22 -40.87
C ASN A 23 1.10 -4.83 -39.42
N GLU A 24 0.45 -5.71 -38.64
CA GLU A 24 0.22 -5.51 -37.20
C GLU A 24 1.53 -5.41 -36.42
N VAL A 25 2.49 -6.30 -36.69
CA VAL A 25 3.82 -6.26 -36.07
C VAL A 25 4.58 -5.00 -36.46
N ALA A 26 4.53 -4.59 -37.73
CA ALA A 26 5.15 -3.36 -38.22
C ALA A 26 4.58 -2.13 -37.51
N LYS A 27 3.24 -2.04 -37.41
CA LYS A 27 2.55 -0.96 -36.68
C LYS A 27 2.95 -0.92 -35.19
N ALA A 28 2.91 -2.07 -34.51
CA ALA A 28 3.28 -2.16 -33.11
C ALA A 28 4.76 -1.83 -32.85
N ASN A 29 5.65 -2.14 -33.80
CA ASN A 29 7.05 -1.75 -33.73
C ASN A 29 7.24 -0.25 -33.97
N GLN A 30 6.52 0.35 -34.92
CA GLN A 30 6.55 1.80 -35.14
C GLN A 30 6.16 2.57 -33.87
N GLU A 31 5.07 2.19 -33.22
CA GLU A 31 4.63 2.80 -31.96
C GLU A 31 5.67 2.68 -30.82
N LYS A 32 6.47 1.62 -30.81
CA LYS A 32 7.58 1.46 -29.85
C LYS A 32 8.78 2.31 -30.21
N LEU A 33 9.10 2.41 -31.49
CA LEU A 33 10.20 3.23 -31.99
C LEU A 33 9.91 4.71 -31.69
N ASP A 34 8.71 5.20 -31.98
CA ASP A 34 8.33 6.60 -31.75
C ASP A 34 8.45 7.02 -30.27
N LYS A 35 8.37 6.05 -29.36
CA LYS A 35 8.51 6.22 -27.91
C LYS A 35 9.94 6.03 -27.39
N ASN A 36 10.82 5.40 -28.15
CA ASN A 36 12.18 5.04 -27.76
C ASN A 36 13.14 6.20 -28.06
N PRO A 37 13.83 6.79 -27.05
CA PRO A 37 14.75 7.93 -27.26
C PRO A 37 15.96 7.62 -28.13
N PHE A 38 16.23 6.34 -28.43
CA PHE A 38 17.32 5.90 -29.30
C PHE A 38 16.88 5.57 -30.74
N SER A 39 15.63 5.86 -31.10
CA SER A 39 15.14 5.69 -32.47
C SER A 39 15.21 7.00 -33.25
N GLU A 40 15.32 6.91 -34.58
CA GLU A 40 15.27 8.08 -35.46
C GLU A 40 13.88 8.72 -35.51
N THR A 41 12.80 7.96 -35.28
CA THR A 41 11.42 8.45 -35.30
C THR A 41 10.92 8.93 -33.93
N TYR A 42 11.83 9.05 -32.95
CA TYR A 42 11.50 9.45 -31.60
C TYR A 42 10.83 10.84 -31.56
N SER A 43 9.73 10.92 -30.83
CA SER A 43 9.11 12.19 -30.45
C SER A 43 9.01 12.32 -28.94
N VAL A 44 9.17 13.55 -28.43
CA VAL A 44 9.03 13.81 -26.99
C VAL A 44 7.60 13.49 -26.57
N GLN A 45 7.45 12.52 -25.67
CA GLN A 45 6.13 12.10 -25.18
C GLN A 45 5.57 13.17 -24.24
N HIS A 46 4.42 13.74 -24.61
CA HIS A 46 3.67 14.63 -23.75
C HIS A 46 2.64 13.85 -22.95
N PHE A 47 2.81 13.82 -21.63
CA PHE A 47 1.86 13.18 -20.73
C PHE A 47 0.97 14.23 -20.07
N ASN A 48 -0.33 13.97 -20.06
CA ASN A 48 -1.26 14.78 -19.28
C ASN A 48 -1.22 14.33 -17.81
N LYS A 49 -0.61 15.14 -16.95
CA LYS A 49 -0.47 14.85 -15.50
C LYS A 49 -1.81 14.75 -14.75
N ASN A 50 -2.88 15.31 -15.33
CA ASN A 50 -4.22 15.29 -14.75
C ASN A 50 -5.07 14.11 -15.26
N ALA A 51 -4.54 13.29 -16.17
CA ALA A 51 -5.28 12.13 -16.67
C ALA A 51 -5.32 11.02 -15.62
N ASN A 52 -6.46 10.33 -15.50
CA ASN A 52 -6.66 9.28 -14.48
C ASN A 52 -5.72 8.07 -14.67
N ASP A 53 -5.23 7.85 -15.88
CA ASP A 53 -4.28 6.80 -16.26
C ASP A 53 -2.80 7.24 -16.13
N TYR A 54 -2.54 8.51 -15.84
CA TYR A 54 -1.19 9.00 -15.61
C TYR A 54 -0.56 8.28 -14.40
N GLY A 55 0.62 7.71 -14.60
CA GLY A 55 1.31 6.92 -13.57
C GLY A 55 0.72 5.53 -13.32
N ARG A 56 -0.26 5.09 -14.13
CA ARG A 56 -0.83 3.74 -14.06
C ARG A 56 -0.25 2.84 -15.16
N PRO A 57 -0.10 1.52 -14.90
CA PRO A 57 0.26 0.59 -15.96
C PRO A 57 -0.85 0.51 -17.02
N THR A 58 -0.48 0.19 -18.26
CA THR A 58 -1.46 -0.05 -19.32
C THR A 58 -2.42 -1.16 -18.90
N ALA A 59 -3.72 -0.91 -19.03
CA ALA A 59 -4.76 -1.90 -18.72
C ALA A 59 -4.58 -3.18 -19.54
N GLY A 60 -4.75 -4.34 -18.90
CA GLY A 60 -4.52 -5.66 -19.46
C GLY A 60 -3.04 -6.06 -19.60
N SER A 61 -2.10 -5.20 -19.21
CA SER A 61 -0.68 -5.52 -19.33
C SER A 61 -0.20 -6.49 -18.25
N LYS A 62 0.90 -7.21 -18.54
CA LYS A 62 1.60 -8.01 -17.52
C LYS A 62 2.08 -7.17 -16.34
N THR A 63 2.36 -5.87 -16.56
CA THR A 63 2.77 -4.94 -15.51
C THR A 63 1.63 -4.67 -14.53
N GLU A 64 0.42 -4.46 -15.03
CA GLU A 64 -0.79 -4.33 -14.20
C GLU A 64 -1.02 -5.60 -13.38
N ALA A 65 -1.03 -6.77 -14.02
CA ALA A 65 -1.23 -8.05 -13.32
C ALA A 65 -0.19 -8.28 -12.20
N ARG A 66 1.08 -7.92 -12.45
CA ARG A 66 2.14 -7.97 -11.44
C ARG A 66 1.88 -6.96 -10.31
N GLY A 67 1.47 -5.74 -10.63
CA GLY A 67 1.13 -4.71 -9.66
C GLY A 67 -0.02 -5.14 -8.74
N ILE A 68 -1.10 -5.70 -9.30
CA ILE A 68 -2.22 -6.24 -8.54
C ILE A 68 -1.76 -7.37 -7.64
N LYS A 69 -0.99 -8.33 -8.16
CA LYS A 69 -0.46 -9.45 -7.37
C LYS A 69 0.43 -8.98 -6.22
N ALA A 70 1.29 -7.99 -6.48
CA ALA A 70 2.12 -7.37 -5.44
C ALA A 70 1.25 -6.67 -4.39
N GLY A 71 0.21 -5.96 -4.81
CA GLY A 71 -0.75 -5.33 -3.90
C GLY A 71 -1.47 -6.33 -2.99
N VAL A 72 -1.96 -7.44 -3.54
CA VAL A 72 -2.58 -8.53 -2.77
C VAL A 72 -1.60 -9.08 -1.72
N HIS A 73 -0.35 -9.35 -2.11
CA HIS A 73 0.67 -9.85 -1.19
C HIS A 73 0.92 -8.86 -0.05
N VAL A 74 1.08 -7.59 -0.39
CA VAL A 74 1.29 -6.51 0.57
C VAL A 74 0.11 -6.33 1.53
N SER A 75 -1.14 -6.41 1.05
CA SER A 75 -2.31 -6.28 1.91
C SER A 75 -2.37 -7.41 2.93
N ARG A 76 -1.95 -8.64 2.57
CA ARG A 76 -1.84 -9.76 3.52
C ARG A 76 -0.78 -9.53 4.58
N GLU A 77 0.38 -9.01 4.22
CA GLU A 77 1.45 -8.70 5.17
C GLU A 77 1.02 -7.61 6.17
N VAL A 78 0.29 -6.59 5.70
CA VAL A 78 -0.27 -5.53 6.56
C VAL A 78 -1.31 -6.10 7.51
N LEU A 79 -2.21 -6.98 7.03
CA LEU A 79 -3.18 -7.63 7.90
C LEU A 79 -2.48 -8.48 8.97
N PHE A 80 -1.50 -9.30 8.56
CA PHE A 80 -0.72 -10.13 9.47
C PHE A 80 -0.01 -9.29 10.54
N LEU A 81 0.59 -8.16 10.16
CA LEU A 81 1.17 -7.19 11.11
C LEU A 81 0.14 -6.73 12.15
N CYS A 82 -1.06 -6.34 11.71
CA CYS A 82 -2.11 -5.90 12.63
C CYS A 82 -2.60 -7.04 13.55
N GLU A 83 -2.58 -8.29 13.08
CA GLU A 83 -2.91 -9.46 13.92
C GLU A 83 -1.85 -9.70 14.99
N ILE A 84 -0.56 -9.63 14.64
CA ILE A 84 0.54 -9.72 15.60
C ILE A 84 0.48 -8.59 16.62
N ILE A 85 0.29 -7.34 16.19
CA ILE A 85 0.13 -6.22 17.13
C ILE A 85 -1.07 -6.47 18.04
N ASN A 86 -2.20 -6.92 17.50
CA ASN A 86 -3.39 -7.19 18.30
C ASN A 86 -3.15 -8.29 19.37
N GLU A 87 -2.35 -9.30 19.08
CA GLU A 87 -2.05 -10.39 20.03
C GLU A 87 -1.14 -9.94 21.18
N TYR A 88 -0.11 -9.14 20.90
CA TYR A 88 0.93 -8.76 21.88
C TYR A 88 0.78 -7.34 22.46
N ALA A 89 -0.09 -6.50 21.91
CA ALA A 89 -0.30 -5.15 22.40
C ALA A 89 -1.14 -5.13 23.68
N GLU A 90 -0.84 -4.13 24.51
CA GLU A 90 -1.57 -3.82 25.73
C GLU A 90 -2.60 -2.71 25.48
N GLY A 91 -3.60 -2.62 26.36
CA GLY A 91 -4.64 -1.61 26.31
C GLY A 91 -5.94 -2.05 25.65
N GLU A 92 -6.95 -1.18 25.74
CA GLU A 92 -8.29 -1.42 25.21
C GLU A 92 -8.42 -0.88 23.77
N HIS A 93 -9.33 -1.48 23.00
CA HIS A 93 -9.66 -0.98 21.66
C HIS A 93 -10.30 0.42 21.73
N PRO A 94 -10.06 1.28 20.72
CA PRO A 94 -9.21 1.09 19.55
C PRO A 94 -7.71 1.27 19.82
N ASN A 95 -7.34 1.81 20.99
CA ASN A 95 -6.00 2.32 21.31
C ASN A 95 -5.02 1.25 21.83
N ARG A 96 -5.03 0.04 21.24
CA ARG A 96 -4.01 -0.96 21.57
C ARG A 96 -2.62 -0.43 21.22
N CYS A 97 -1.68 -0.56 22.15
CA CYS A 97 -0.33 -0.01 22.03
C CYS A 97 0.72 -1.10 22.31
N ILE A 98 1.79 -1.09 21.51
CA ILE A 98 2.98 -1.92 21.73
C ILE A 98 4.23 -1.08 21.51
N LYS A 99 5.29 -1.35 22.28
CA LYS A 99 6.61 -0.74 22.05
C LYS A 99 7.26 -1.31 20.79
N PHE A 100 8.03 -0.49 20.08
CA PHE A 100 8.69 -0.91 18.84
C PHE A 100 9.70 -2.04 19.05
N GLY A 101 10.52 -2.00 20.11
CA GLY A 101 11.55 -3.00 20.37
C GLY A 101 10.98 -4.42 20.48
N PRO A 102 10.02 -4.68 21.40
CA PRO A 102 9.33 -5.96 21.50
C PRO A 102 8.65 -6.39 20.20
N LEU A 103 7.94 -5.47 19.52
CA LEU A 103 7.30 -5.79 18.24
C LEU A 103 8.34 -6.21 17.19
N PHE A 104 9.46 -5.51 17.11
CA PHE A 104 10.55 -5.83 16.19
C PHE A 104 11.12 -7.22 16.45
N TYR A 105 11.38 -7.55 17.72
CA TYR A 105 11.86 -8.87 18.10
C TYR A 105 10.87 -9.97 17.70
N ILE A 106 9.58 -9.82 18.05
CA ILE A 106 8.53 -10.79 17.71
C ILE A 106 8.38 -10.93 16.19
N TYR A 107 8.28 -9.82 15.46
CA TYR A 107 8.03 -9.82 14.02
C TYR A 107 9.21 -10.36 13.22
N SER A 108 10.45 -10.23 13.74
CA SER A 108 11.67 -10.73 13.09
C SER A 108 11.69 -12.25 12.89
N HIS A 109 10.93 -13.00 13.68
CA HIS A 109 10.74 -14.44 13.48
C HIS A 109 9.94 -14.78 12.23
N TYR A 110 9.13 -13.84 11.73
CA TYR A 110 8.25 -14.04 10.58
C TYR A 110 8.77 -13.33 9.31
N SER A 111 9.27 -12.10 9.45
CA SER A 111 9.65 -11.26 8.30
C SER A 111 10.61 -10.14 8.69
N ASP A 112 11.55 -9.81 7.80
CA ASP A 112 12.54 -8.74 7.94
C ASP A 112 12.01 -7.36 7.53
N LYS A 113 10.69 -7.24 7.28
CA LYS A 113 10.07 -6.07 6.60
C LYS A 113 9.19 -5.22 7.51
N LEU A 114 9.35 -5.31 8.83
CA LEU A 114 8.47 -4.66 9.81
C LEU A 114 8.27 -3.17 9.53
N VAL A 115 9.36 -2.40 9.43
CA VAL A 115 9.29 -0.94 9.26
C VAL A 115 8.56 -0.57 7.96
N GLY A 116 8.81 -1.30 6.86
CA GLY A 116 8.09 -1.10 5.61
C GLY A 116 6.59 -1.41 5.72
N MET A 117 6.22 -2.43 6.49
CA MET A 117 4.81 -2.76 6.74
C MET A 117 4.14 -1.74 7.65
N LEU A 118 4.83 -1.21 8.66
CA LEU A 118 4.34 -0.13 9.53
C LEU A 118 4.07 1.15 8.75
N ILE A 119 5.02 1.59 7.90
CA ILE A 119 4.84 2.77 7.04
C ILE A 119 3.63 2.58 6.13
N ARG A 120 3.46 1.37 5.58
CA ARG A 120 2.31 1.08 4.71
C ARG A 120 0.99 1.04 5.48
N ALA A 121 0.95 0.42 6.65
CA ALA A 121 -0.22 0.44 7.53
C ALA A 121 -0.60 1.87 7.95
N ARG A 122 0.41 2.73 8.20
CA ARG A 122 0.23 4.16 8.49
C ARG A 122 -0.34 4.94 7.30
N LYS A 123 0.09 4.64 6.06
CA LYS A 123 -0.49 5.23 4.83
C LYS A 123 -2.01 5.00 4.76
N TYR A 124 -2.50 3.87 5.25
CA TYR A 124 -3.94 3.52 5.29
C TYR A 124 -4.60 3.83 6.63
N LYS A 125 -3.94 4.61 7.52
CA LYS A 125 -4.47 5.01 8.84
C LYS A 125 -4.88 3.83 9.74
N LEU A 126 -4.17 2.71 9.65
CA LEU A 126 -4.42 1.53 10.51
C LEU A 126 -3.62 1.60 11.82
N VAL A 127 -2.42 2.18 11.74
CA VAL A 127 -1.49 2.35 12.86
C VAL A 127 -0.89 3.74 12.83
N ASP A 128 -0.43 4.19 13.99
CA ASP A 128 0.29 5.45 14.16
C ASP A 128 1.49 5.28 15.08
N PHE A 129 2.56 6.03 14.82
CA PHE A 129 3.80 6.03 15.59
C PHE A 129 4.57 7.34 15.37
N GLU A 130 5.42 7.69 16.33
CA GLU A 130 6.22 8.92 16.28
C GLU A 130 7.42 8.79 15.33
N GLY A 131 7.68 9.86 14.56
CA GLY A 131 8.78 9.96 13.62
C GLY A 131 8.46 9.43 12.21
N GLU A 132 9.40 9.59 11.29
CA GLU A 132 9.27 9.10 9.90
C GLU A 132 9.77 7.66 9.74
N MET A 133 10.81 7.33 10.49
CA MET A 133 11.49 6.03 10.49
C MET A 133 11.69 5.54 11.93
N LEU A 134 11.87 4.23 12.07
CA LEU A 134 12.14 3.56 13.33
C LEU A 134 13.43 2.75 13.20
N TYR A 135 14.37 2.96 14.11
CA TYR A 135 15.68 2.29 14.13
C TYR A 135 15.82 1.38 15.35
N GLN A 136 16.23 0.13 15.12
CA GLN A 136 16.46 -0.84 16.20
C GLN A 136 17.49 -0.32 17.21
N ARG A 137 17.30 -0.59 18.51
CA ARG A 137 18.15 -0.15 19.64
C ARG A 137 18.15 1.34 19.95
N GLN A 138 17.66 2.17 19.03
CA GLN A 138 17.51 3.61 19.24
C GLN A 138 16.08 3.96 19.59
N ASP A 139 15.12 3.37 18.87
CA ASP A 139 13.70 3.72 18.93
C ASP A 139 12.86 2.64 19.64
N ASP A 140 13.48 1.74 20.39
CA ASP A 140 12.82 0.57 20.96
C ASP A 140 11.64 0.94 21.90
N ASP A 141 11.70 2.12 22.52
CA ASP A 141 10.65 2.65 23.41
C ASP A 141 9.53 3.40 22.69
N LYS A 142 9.63 3.65 21.38
CA LYS A 142 8.57 4.33 20.63
C LYS A 142 7.32 3.48 20.59
N ILE A 143 6.17 4.13 20.80
CA ILE A 143 4.87 3.48 20.86
C ILE A 143 4.27 3.37 19.47
N ILE A 144 3.85 2.15 19.12
CA ILE A 144 3.05 1.85 17.95
C ILE A 144 1.61 1.63 18.42
N ARG A 145 0.71 2.51 17.98
CA ARG A 145 -0.70 2.51 18.35
C ARG A 145 -1.55 2.01 17.19
N MET A 146 -2.43 1.05 17.45
CA MET A 146 -3.51 0.70 16.51
C MET A 146 -4.58 1.79 16.56
N LEU A 147 -5.14 2.14 15.40
CA LEU A 147 -6.20 3.17 15.29
C LEU A 147 -7.60 2.56 15.19
N MET A 148 -7.71 1.25 15.00
CA MET A 148 -8.97 0.52 14.85
C MET A 148 -8.86 -0.92 15.35
N PRO A 149 -9.98 -1.54 15.76
CA PRO A 149 -10.00 -2.94 16.19
C PRO A 149 -9.71 -3.90 15.04
N ILE A 150 -9.10 -5.05 15.34
CA ILE A 150 -8.69 -6.05 14.34
C ILE A 150 -9.87 -6.55 13.47
N GLN A 151 -11.06 -6.62 14.04
CA GLN A 151 -12.28 -7.03 13.34
C GLN A 151 -12.66 -6.06 12.22
N GLU A 152 -12.39 -4.77 12.40
CA GLU A 152 -12.60 -3.73 11.39
C GLU A 152 -11.48 -3.75 10.35
N ILE A 153 -10.22 -3.89 10.79
CA ILE A 153 -9.06 -4.03 9.90
C ILE A 153 -9.27 -5.19 8.91
N ARG A 154 -9.75 -6.35 9.37
CA ARG A 154 -10.04 -7.51 8.50
C ARG A 154 -11.05 -7.21 7.39
N LYS A 155 -11.98 -6.28 7.61
CA LYS A 155 -12.95 -5.85 6.58
C LYS A 155 -12.31 -4.87 5.60
N VAL A 156 -11.54 -3.91 6.14
CA VAL A 156 -10.92 -2.83 5.36
C VAL A 156 -9.74 -3.31 4.52
N VAL A 157 -8.93 -4.22 5.05
CA VAL A 157 -7.74 -4.79 4.37
C VAL A 157 -8.17 -5.90 3.39
N SER A 158 -9.04 -5.52 2.47
CA SER A 158 -9.38 -6.30 1.29
C SER A 158 -8.54 -5.82 0.11
N SER A 159 -8.20 -6.75 -0.80
CA SER A 159 -7.42 -6.40 -2.00
C SER A 159 -8.28 -5.56 -2.95
N SER A 160 -7.89 -4.31 -3.19
CA SER A 160 -8.68 -3.38 -4.02
C SER A 160 -8.71 -3.74 -5.51
N GLY A 161 -7.79 -4.60 -5.97
CA GLY A 161 -7.59 -4.86 -7.40
C GLY A 161 -6.91 -3.71 -8.16
N ASP A 162 -6.59 -2.60 -7.49
CA ASP A 162 -5.81 -1.49 -8.07
C ASP A 162 -4.31 -1.73 -7.81
N PRO A 163 -3.44 -1.70 -8.84
CA PRO A 163 -1.99 -1.84 -8.66
C PRO A 163 -1.35 -0.71 -7.83
N VAL A 164 -1.97 0.47 -7.75
CA VAL A 164 -1.42 1.64 -7.02
C VAL A 164 -1.93 1.69 -5.57
N ASN A 165 -3.23 1.48 -5.39
CA ASN A 165 -3.90 1.52 -4.09
C ASN A 165 -4.33 0.11 -3.67
N CYS A 166 -3.39 -0.63 -3.08
CA CYS A 166 -3.56 -2.06 -2.81
C CYS A 166 -4.62 -2.39 -1.74
N ILE A 167 -4.88 -1.47 -0.80
CA ILE A 167 -5.88 -1.60 0.26
C ILE A 167 -7.04 -0.64 -0.04
N THR A 168 -8.27 -1.14 0.04
CA THR A 168 -9.48 -0.34 -0.11
C THR A 168 -9.58 0.71 0.99
N HIS A 169 -9.54 1.99 0.64
CA HIS A 169 -9.71 3.07 1.60
C HIS A 169 -11.21 3.31 1.82
N PHE A 170 -11.74 2.99 3.00
CA PHE A 170 -13.06 3.50 3.40
C PHE A 170 -12.87 4.95 3.82
N SER A 171 -13.24 5.87 2.92
CA SER A 171 -13.28 7.31 3.20
C SER A 171 -14.49 7.63 4.08
N GLU A 172 -14.54 7.15 5.33
CA GLU A 172 -15.46 7.60 6.41
C GLU A 172 -15.25 6.79 7.69
N ILE A 173 -14.21 7.11 8.46
CA ILE A 173 -14.17 6.74 9.89
C ILE A 173 -13.83 8.02 10.65
N ARG A 174 -14.87 8.64 11.23
CA ARG A 174 -14.70 9.70 12.24
C ARG A 174 -14.04 9.05 13.45
N VAL A 175 -12.78 9.38 13.71
CA VAL A 175 -12.15 9.09 14.99
C VAL A 175 -12.97 9.84 16.06
N PRO A 176 -13.51 9.18 17.10
CA PRO A 176 -14.11 9.90 18.21
C PRO A 176 -13.00 10.66 18.92
N ASN A 177 -13.08 12.00 18.91
CA ASN A 177 -12.23 12.84 19.73
C ASN A 177 -12.41 12.42 21.20
N ALA A 178 -11.35 11.91 21.84
CA ALA A 178 -11.34 11.77 23.29
C ALA A 178 -11.45 13.19 23.91
N PRO A 179 -12.29 13.40 24.95
CA PRO A 179 -12.39 14.70 25.59
C PRO A 179 -11.07 15.00 26.30
N ILE A 180 -10.42 16.10 25.93
CA ILE A 180 -9.35 16.69 26.72
C ILE A 180 -10.02 17.30 27.95
N THR A 181 -10.00 16.60 29.08
CA THR A 181 -10.30 17.19 30.38
C THR A 181 -9.13 18.09 30.78
N THR A 182 -9.13 19.34 30.32
CA THR A 182 -8.32 20.39 30.95
C THR A 182 -9.03 20.79 32.25
N SER A 183 -8.61 20.21 33.36
CA SER A 183 -8.93 20.74 34.69
C SER A 183 -8.14 22.03 34.88
N THR A 184 -8.72 23.16 34.49
CA THR A 184 -8.27 24.49 34.89
C THR A 184 -8.90 24.79 36.24
N THR A 185 -8.16 24.53 37.32
CA THR A 185 -8.40 25.18 38.62
C THR A 185 -7.38 26.30 38.75
N ASP A 186 -7.74 27.47 38.25
CA ASP A 186 -7.07 28.73 38.57
C ASP A 186 -7.49 29.14 39.98
N THR A 187 -6.58 28.99 40.95
CA THR A 187 -6.63 29.72 42.22
C THR A 187 -5.43 30.67 42.26
N PRO A 188 -5.63 31.99 42.33
CA PRO A 188 -4.52 32.92 42.49
C PRO A 188 -4.10 32.93 43.97
N SER A 189 -3.02 32.21 44.30
CA SER A 189 -2.29 32.42 45.54
C SER A 189 -1.48 33.71 45.43
N ILE A 190 -1.99 34.76 46.09
CA ILE A 190 -1.27 36.00 46.38
C ILE A 190 -0.04 35.66 47.22
N PHE A 191 1.13 35.67 46.60
CA PHE A 191 2.42 35.77 47.29
C PHE A 191 2.65 37.25 47.62
N LEU A 192 2.44 37.63 48.87
CA LEU A 192 2.93 38.90 49.39
C LEU A 192 4.41 38.73 49.75
N SER A 193 5.25 39.46 49.01
CA SER A 193 6.68 39.61 49.18
C SER A 193 7.03 40.46 50.41
N LEU A 194 8.00 40.00 51.19
CA LEU A 194 9.05 40.74 51.90
C LEU A 194 8.81 42.24 52.19
N TYR A 195 8.56 42.55 53.47
CA TYR A 195 9.35 43.47 54.32
C TYR A 195 9.08 43.13 55.78
#